data_AF-A0A2M8JQZ8-F1
#
_entry.id   AF-A0A2M8JQZ8-F1
#
_cell.length_a   1.000
_cell.length_b   1.000
_cell.length_c   1.000
_cell.angle_alpha   90.00
_cell.angle_beta   90.00
_cell.angle_gamma   90.00
#
_symmetry.space_group_name_H-M   'P 1'
#
loop_
_entity.id
_entity.type
_entity.pdbx_description
1 polymer ?
#
loop_
_entity_poly.entity_id
_entity_poly.type
_entity_poly.pdbx_seq_one_letter_code
_entity_poly.pdbx_strand_id
1 'polypeptide(L)'
;MQQCKITLGKLIRSARKDQEISQQELRQLIIKKYSINIDHFLISKIENCRVDVRDREYDWLVPVIAELFNADIEWLEQIRSQTEPESLDLSKAVFPIYFKP
;
A
#
# COMPACT_ATOMS: atom_id res chain seq x y z
N MET A 1 -24.48 -0.79 -5.17
CA MET A 1 -23.85 -1.80 -4.29
C MET A 1 -22.35 -1.56 -4.31
N GLN A 2 -21.73 -1.19 -3.19
CA GLN A 2 -20.26 -1.15 -3.11
C GLN A 2 -19.76 -2.59 -3.19
N GLN A 3 -19.11 -2.95 -4.29
CA GLN A 3 -18.41 -4.22 -4.40
C GLN A 3 -17.26 -4.19 -3.37
N CYS A 4 -17.29 -5.07 -2.38
CA CYS A 4 -16.16 -5.27 -1.47
C CYS A 4 -14.99 -5.90 -2.25
N LYS A 5 -14.27 -5.09 -3.03
CA LYS A 5 -13.06 -5.53 -3.72
C LYS A 5 -11.93 -5.52 -2.70
N ILE A 6 -11.55 -6.71 -2.23
CA ILE A 6 -10.35 -6.90 -1.40
C ILE A 6 -9.14 -6.62 -2.29
N THR A 7 -8.42 -5.54 -2.00
CA THR A 7 -7.18 -5.18 -2.69
C THR A 7 -5.99 -5.38 -1.75
N LEU A 8 -4.81 -5.62 -2.34
CA LEU A 8 -3.58 -5.81 -1.57
C LEU A 8 -3.30 -4.61 -0.65
N GLY A 9 -3.50 -3.39 -1.16
CA GLY A 9 -3.33 -2.16 -0.39
C GLY A 9 -4.24 -2.07 0.83
N LYS A 10 -5.52 -2.42 0.69
CA LYS A 10 -6.49 -2.40 1.80
C LYS A 10 -6.15 -3.47 2.85
N LEU A 11 -5.67 -4.63 2.41
CA LEU A 11 -5.23 -5.71 3.29
C LEU A 11 -4.01 -5.29 4.11
N ILE A 12 -2.97 -4.75 3.45
CA ILE A 12 -1.77 -4.24 4.14
C ILE A 12 -2.16 -3.16 5.15
N ARG A 13 -3.04 -2.24 4.77
CA ARG A 13 -3.54 -1.20 5.67
C ARG A 13 -4.26 -1.77 6.90
N SER A 14 -5.06 -2.82 6.72
CA SER A 14 -5.78 -3.47 7.82
C SER A 14 -4.78 -4.16 8.76
N ALA A 15 -3.94 -5.05 8.23
CA ALA A 15 -2.95 -5.79 9.01
C ALA A 15 -2.02 -4.85 9.78
N ARG A 16 -1.61 -3.75 9.15
CA ARG A 16 -0.82 -2.70 9.80
C ARG A 16 -1.57 -2.06 10.98
N LYS A 17 -2.83 -1.72 10.79
CA LYS A 17 -3.66 -1.11 11.85
C LYS A 17 -3.94 -2.08 12.99
N ASP A 18 -4.09 -3.36 12.71
CA ASP A 18 -4.31 -4.41 13.72
C ASP A 18 -3.09 -4.59 14.64
N GLN A 19 -1.90 -4.24 14.15
CA GLN A 19 -0.66 -4.17 14.94
C GLN A 19 -0.36 -2.78 15.51
N GLU A 20 -1.27 -1.81 15.34
CA GLU A 20 -1.15 -0.43 15.82
C GLU A 20 0.09 0.34 15.31
N ILE A 21 0.69 -0.08 14.19
CA ILE A 21 1.88 0.58 13.64
C ILE A 21 1.52 1.64 12.59
N SER A 22 2.29 2.72 12.52
CA SER A 22 2.18 3.76 11.50
C SER A 22 2.81 3.34 10.17
N GLN A 23 2.50 4.07 9.08
CA GLN A 23 3.13 3.84 7.77
C GLN A 23 4.66 4.07 7.83
N GLN A 24 5.10 5.03 8.64
CA GLN A 24 6.52 5.32 8.84
C GLN A 24 7.22 4.18 9.57
N GLU A 25 6.60 3.62 10.61
CA GLU A 25 7.15 2.46 11.33
C GLU A 25 7.22 1.22 10.45
N LEU A 26 6.17 0.93 9.66
CA LEU A 26 6.21 -0.17 8.69
C LEU A 26 7.36 0.01 7.69
N ARG A 27 7.55 1.22 7.15
CA ARG A 27 8.70 1.53 6.29
C ARG A 27 10.04 1.25 6.98
N GLN A 28 10.20 1.70 8.22
CA GLN A 28 11.44 1.48 8.98
C GLN A 28 11.71 0.00 9.23
N LEU A 29 10.67 -0.78 9.53
CA LEU A 29 10.78 -2.24 9.67
C LEU A 29 11.27 -2.89 8.38
N ILE A 30 10.71 -2.49 7.23
CA ILE A 30 11.11 -3.03 5.93
C ILE A 30 12.56 -2.67 5.60
N ILE A 31 12.95 -1.40 5.76
CA ILE A 31 14.33 -0.94 5.51
C ILE A 31 15.30 -1.70 6.41
N LYS A 32 15.02 -1.79 7.71
CA LYS A 32 15.91 -2.42 8.69
C LYS A 32 16.09 -3.91 8.44
N LYS A 33 15.03 -4.62 8.07
CA LYS A 33 15.04 -6.08 7.96
C LYS A 33 15.49 -6.58 6.58
N TYR A 34 15.12 -5.88 5.51
CA TYR A 34 15.35 -6.34 4.14
C TYR A 34 16.31 -5.45 3.34
N SER A 35 16.79 -4.35 3.92
CA SER A 35 17.68 -3.38 3.24
C SER A 35 17.11 -2.82 1.93
N ILE A 36 15.78 -2.80 1.81
CA ILE A 36 15.07 -2.24 0.65
C ILE A 36 14.88 -0.75 0.90
N ASN A 37 15.42 0.08 0.00
CA ASN A 37 15.24 1.52 0.09
C ASN A 37 13.88 1.92 -0.49
N ILE A 38 12.96 2.35 0.37
CA ILE A 38 11.60 2.73 0.02
C ILE A 38 11.37 4.21 0.28
N ASP A 39 10.75 4.92 -0.66
CA ASP A 39 10.30 6.30 -0.46
C ASP A 39 9.22 6.36 0.65
N HIS A 40 9.24 7.42 1.45
CA HIS A 40 8.30 7.63 2.55
C HIS A 40 6.83 7.67 2.11
N PHE A 41 6.54 8.07 0.88
CA PHE A 41 5.19 8.06 0.34
C PHE A 41 4.78 6.71 -0.27
N LEU A 42 5.70 5.79 -0.50
CA LEU A 42 5.39 4.58 -1.25
C LEU A 42 4.38 3.69 -0.53
N ILE A 43 4.53 3.50 0.78
CA ILE A 43 3.58 2.72 1.59
C ILE A 43 2.17 3.33 1.47
N SER A 44 2.05 4.65 1.54
CA SER A 44 0.77 5.34 1.36
C SER A 44 0.19 5.11 -0.03
N LYS A 45 1.02 5.17 -1.08
CA LYS A 45 0.59 4.88 -2.46
C LYS A 45 0.10 3.43 -2.60
N ILE A 46 0.82 2.45 -2.05
CA ILE A 46 0.44 1.04 -2.07
C ILE A 46 -0.89 0.82 -1.32
N GLU A 47 -1.02 1.33 -0.09
CA GLU A 47 -2.24 1.19 0.72
C GLU A 47 -3.49 1.77 0.05
N ASN A 48 -3.32 2.86 -0.70
CA ASN A 48 -4.39 3.51 -1.44
C ASN A 48 -4.51 3.01 -2.89
N CYS A 49 -3.85 1.91 -3.24
CA CYS A 49 -3.86 1.32 -4.59
C CYS A 49 -3.52 2.34 -5.70
N ARG A 50 -2.59 3.27 -5.44
CA ARG A 50 -2.19 4.33 -6.38
C ARG A 50 -1.06 3.92 -7.32
N VAL A 51 -0.54 2.71 -7.17
CA VAL A 51 0.54 2.12 -7.98
C VAL A 51 0.09 0.74 -8.42
N ASP A 52 0.61 0.29 -9.57
CA ASP A 52 0.39 -1.07 -10.03
C ASP A 52 1.37 -2.00 -9.31
N VAL A 53 0.88 -2.68 -8.27
CA VAL A 53 1.70 -3.59 -7.45
C VAL A 53 2.15 -4.84 -8.22
N ARG A 54 1.68 -5.08 -9.44
CA ARG A 54 2.13 -6.19 -10.31
C ARG A 54 3.45 -5.89 -11.01
N ASP A 55 3.89 -4.63 -11.02
CA ASP A 55 5.16 -4.26 -11.60
C ASP A 55 6.34 -4.89 -10.85
N ARG A 56 7.42 -5.20 -11.59
CA ARG A 56 8.62 -5.87 -11.06
C ARG A 56 9.30 -5.10 -9.94
N GLU A 57 9.17 -3.77 -9.94
CA GLU A 57 9.70 -2.93 -8.87
C GLU A 57 9.06 -3.22 -7.49
N TYR A 58 7.91 -3.91 -7.48
CA TYR A 58 7.18 -4.31 -6.28
C TYR A 58 7.21 -5.82 -6.01
N ASP A 59 8.06 -6.59 -6.71
CA ASP A 59 8.20 -8.05 -6.47
C ASP A 59 8.65 -8.38 -5.03
N TRP A 60 9.31 -7.44 -4.37
CA TRP A 60 9.68 -7.56 -2.97
C TRP A 60 8.49 -7.48 -2.00
N LEU A 61 7.35 -6.92 -2.43
CA LEU A 61 6.25 -6.56 -1.54
C LEU A 61 5.60 -7.77 -0.91
N VAL A 62 5.17 -8.74 -1.72
CA VAL A 62 4.47 -9.94 -1.24
C VAL A 62 5.30 -10.74 -0.23
N PRO A 63 6.55 -11.14 -0.51
CA PRO A 63 7.33 -11.92 0.45
C PRO A 63 7.58 -11.15 1.76
N VAL A 64 7.83 -9.84 1.67
CA VAL A 64 8.04 -8.99 2.86
C VAL A 64 6.78 -8.91 3.73
N ILE A 65 5.62 -8.69 3.11
CA ILE A 65 4.34 -8.54 3.81
C ILE A 65 3.88 -9.88 4.38
N ALA A 66 4.07 -10.98 3.64
CA ALA A 66 3.80 -12.33 4.11
C ALA A 66 4.58 -12.65 5.39
N GLU A 67 5.88 -12.33 5.42
CA GLU A 67 6.71 -12.57 6.59
C GLU A 67 6.38 -11.62 7.75
N LEU A 68 6.13 -10.34 7.49
CA LEU A 68 5.82 -9.35 8.55
C LEU A 68 4.48 -9.61 9.23
N PHE A 69 3.48 -10.07 8.48
CA PHE A 69 2.13 -10.30 8.99
C PHE A 69 1.78 -11.78 9.16
N ASN A 70 2.74 -12.68 8.98
CA ASN A 70 2.55 -14.13 9.02
C ASN A 70 1.36 -14.60 8.16
N ALA A 71 1.34 -14.13 6.92
CA ALA A 71 0.27 -14.36 5.96
C ALA A 71 0.71 -15.32 4.85
N ASP A 72 -0.25 -16.02 4.25
CA ASP A 72 -0.01 -16.97 3.17
C ASP A 72 0.45 -16.27 1.87
N ILE A 73 1.59 -16.68 1.33
CA ILE A 73 2.21 -16.06 0.15
C ILE A 73 1.36 -16.30 -1.10
N GLU A 74 0.86 -17.52 -1.31
CA GLU A 74 0.09 -17.87 -2.52
C GLU A 74 -1.20 -17.07 -2.60
N TRP A 75 -1.89 -16.92 -1.46
CA TRP A 75 -3.08 -16.10 -1.34
C TRP A 75 -2.79 -14.61 -1.56
N LEU A 76 -1.67 -14.09 -1.04
CA LEU A 76 -1.26 -12.71 -1.29
C LEU A 76 -0.93 -12.45 -2.77
N GLU A 77 -0.28 -13.40 -3.46
CA GLU A 77 -0.05 -13.31 -4.90
C GLU A 77 -1.36 -13.34 -5.70
N GLN A 78 -2.33 -14.17 -5.31
CA GLN A 78 -3.66 -14.15 -5.92
C GLN A 78 -4.31 -12.77 -5.76
N ILE A 79 -4.25 -12.17 -4.56
CA ILE A 79 -4.78 -10.82 -4.31
C ILE A 79 -4.00 -9.77 -5.11
N ARG A 80 -2.68 -9.88 -5.22
CA ARG A 80 -1.84 -9.00 -6.04
C ARG A 80 -2.29 -9.03 -7.50
N SER A 81 -2.54 -10.23 -8.06
CA SER A 81 -2.91 -10.41 -9.46
C SER A 81 -4.24 -9.73 -9.85
N GLN A 82 -5.20 -9.66 -8.92
CA GLN A 82 -6.51 -9.03 -9.10
C GLN A 82 -6.59 -7.56 -8.64
N THR A 83 -5.52 -7.06 -8.03
CA THR A 83 -5.47 -5.68 -7.53
C THR A 83 -5.21 -4.73 -8.71
N GLU A 84 -6.22 -3.93 -9.03
CA GLU A 84 -6.10 -2.88 -10.03
C GLU A 84 -5.81 -1.54 -9.35
N PRO A 85 -4.96 -0.68 -9.95
CA PRO A 85 -4.73 0.66 -9.45
C PRO A 85 -6.02 1.50 -9.51
N GLU A 86 -6.29 2.24 -8.43
CA GLU A 86 -7.42 3.17 -8.33
C GLU A 86 -6.99 4.57 -8.81
N SER A 87 -7.69 5.11 -9.82
CA SER A 87 -7.48 6.47 -10.31
C SER A 87 -7.80 7.52 -9.24
N LEU A 88 -7.06 8.62 -9.21
CA LEU A 88 -7.34 9.74 -8.30
C LEU A 88 -8.53 10.53 -8.84
N ASP A 89 -9.68 10.41 -8.19
CA ASP A 89 -10.84 11.25 -8.47
C ASP A 89 -10.66 12.62 -7.81
N LEU A 90 -10.39 13.64 -8.63
CA LEU A 90 -10.24 15.03 -8.21
C LEU A 90 -11.52 15.85 -8.39
N SER A 91 -12.64 15.24 -8.81
CA SER A 91 -13.90 15.96 -9.08
C SER A 91 -14.45 16.73 -7.88
N LYS A 92 -14.09 16.32 -6.65
CA LYS A 92 -14.46 16.97 -5.38
C LYS A 92 -13.26 17.59 -4.65
N ALA A 93 -12.08 17.63 -5.28
CA ALA A 93 -10.90 18.18 -4.65
C ALA A 93 -11.03 19.72 -4.52
N VAL A 94 -11.00 20.22 -3.29
CA VAL A 94 -10.96 21.66 -3.01
C VAL A 94 -9.52 22.04 -2.73
N PHE A 95 -8.93 22.83 -3.64
CA PHE A 95 -7.59 23.38 -3.44
C PHE A 95 -7.72 24.82 -2.91
N PRO A 96 -7.24 25.12 -1.70
CA PRO A 96 -7.25 26.49 -1.21
C PRO A 96 -6.33 27.36 -2.09
N ILE A 97 -6.92 28.37 -2.74
CA ILE A 97 -6.15 29.39 -3.46
C ILE A 97 -5.68 30.42 -2.43
N TYR A 98 -4.40 30.36 -2.07
CA TYR A 98 -3.79 31.41 -1.26
C TYR A 98 -3.54 32.63 -2.14
N PHE A 99 -4.48 33.58 -2.16
CA PHE A 99 -4.25 34.89 -2.76
C PHE A 99 -3.23 35.63 -1.90
N LYS A 100 -2.03 35.88 -2.42
CA LYS A 100 -1.10 36.84 -1.82
C LYS A 100 -1.44 38.23 -2.36
N PRO A 101 -1.65 39.26 -1.51
CA PRO A 101 -1.92 40.62 -1.95
C PRO A 101 -0.73 41.23 -2.69
#